data_AF-A0A1J3IG18-F1
#
_entry.id   AF-A0A1J3IG18-F1
#
_cell.length_a   1.000
_cell.length_b   1.000
_cell.length_c   1.000
_cell.angle_alpha   90.00
_cell.angle_beta   90.00
_cell.angle_gamma   90.00
#
_symmetry.space_group_name_H-M   'P 1'
#
loop_
_entity.id
_entity.type
_entity.pdbx_description
1 polymer ?
#
loop_
_entity_poly.entity_id
_entity_poly.type
_entity_poly.pdbx_seq_one_letter_code
_entity_poly.pdbx_strand_id
1 'polypeptide(L)'
;TSLWWRNSTRGFVWLDEPVKTPKNHSDNRFLIPTRVSDPSWTRFKFSSSRDGVRIARIIWDSYQLNLPDVKWFVMGDDDTVFFTDNLVKILSKYDHEQM
;
A
#
# COMPACT_ATOMS: atom_id res chain seq x y z
N THR A 1 -12.36 -12.96 13.02
CA THR A 1 -12.71 -11.73 12.27
C THR A 1 -11.69 -10.68 12.65
N SER A 2 -10.91 -10.13 11.70
CA SER A 2 -9.97 -9.04 12.02
C SER A 2 -10.74 -7.73 12.16
N LEU A 3 -10.42 -6.95 13.20
CA LEU A 3 -11.05 -5.65 13.46
C LEU A 3 -10.61 -4.61 12.41
N TRP A 4 -9.37 -4.73 11.91
CA TRP A 4 -8.67 -3.72 11.13
C TRP A 4 -8.63 -4.02 9.62
N TRP A 5 -8.83 -5.28 9.23
CA TRP A 5 -8.82 -5.71 7.82
C TRP A 5 -10.05 -6.56 7.53
N ARG A 6 -10.86 -6.17 6.53
CA ARG A 6 -12.14 -6.81 6.19
C ARG A 6 -12.06 -7.42 4.79
N ASN A 7 -12.95 -8.35 4.45
CA ASN A 7 -12.96 -8.94 3.11
C ASN A 7 -13.26 -7.92 1.98
N SER A 8 -13.82 -6.76 2.33
CA SER A 8 -14.07 -5.66 1.39
C SER A 8 -12.86 -4.74 1.17
N THR A 9 -11.77 -4.87 1.95
CA THR A 9 -10.56 -4.05 1.80
C THR A 9 -9.57 -4.71 0.84
N ARG A 10 -8.95 -3.90 -0.04
CA ARG A 10 -7.92 -4.32 -0.98
C ARG A 10 -6.70 -3.41 -0.83
N GLY A 11 -5.52 -4.01 -0.67
CA GLY A 11 -4.29 -3.27 -0.37
C GLY A 11 -3.11 -4.19 -0.07
N PHE A 12 -1.96 -3.59 0.16
CA PHE A 12 -0.68 -4.27 0.34
C PHE A 12 0.13 -3.59 1.44
N VAL A 13 0.92 -4.39 2.16
CA VAL A 13 2.00 -3.87 3.01
C VAL A 13 3.28 -3.87 2.18
N TRP A 14 3.85 -2.69 1.93
CA TRP A 14 5.11 -2.54 1.21
C TRP A 14 6.27 -2.59 2.19
N LEU A 15 7.17 -3.53 2.00
CA LEU A 15 8.29 -3.82 2.88
C LEU A 15 9.61 -3.50 2.22
N ASP A 16 10.60 -3.23 3.06
CA ASP A 16 11.99 -2.98 2.68
C ASP A 16 12.64 -4.20 2.05
N GLU A 17 12.33 -5.38 2.59
CA GLU A 17 12.93 -6.64 2.20
C GLU A 17 11.93 -7.79 2.29
N PRO A 18 12.17 -8.91 1.58
CA PRO A 18 11.30 -10.07 1.65
C PRO A 18 11.28 -10.68 3.05
N VAL A 19 10.10 -10.77 3.65
CA VAL A 19 9.90 -11.45 4.93
C VAL A 19 9.43 -12.89 4.70
N LYS A 20 9.87 -13.80 5.58
CA LYS A 20 9.38 -15.19 5.56
C LYS A 20 7.93 -15.22 6.04
N THR A 21 7.00 -15.42 5.11
CA THR A 21 5.59 -15.63 5.44
C THR A 21 5.35 -17.11 5.79
N PRO A 22 4.59 -17.41 6.86
CA PRO A 22 4.24 -18.78 7.20
C PRO A 22 3.37 -19.39 6.09
N LYS A 23 3.66 -20.65 5.72
CA LYS A 23 2.92 -21.39 4.68
C LYS A 23 1.44 -21.57 5.01
N ASN A 24 1.11 -21.55 6.30
CA ASN A 24 -0.26 -21.59 6.79
C ASN A 24 -0.69 -20.16 7.15
N HIS A 25 -1.74 -19.67 6.49
CA HIS A 25 -2.38 -18.37 6.77
C HIS A 25 -3.09 -18.29 8.14
N SER A 26 -2.70 -19.14 9.10
CA SER A 26 -3.22 -19.15 10.47
C SER A 26 -2.71 -17.98 11.32
N ASP A 27 -1.65 -17.32 10.87
CA ASP A 27 -1.11 -16.14 11.55
C ASP A 27 -1.79 -14.87 11.04
N ASN A 28 -2.58 -14.26 11.92
CA ASN A 28 -3.33 -13.04 11.64
C ASN A 28 -2.43 -11.84 11.25
N ARG A 29 -1.12 -11.89 11.52
CA ARG A 29 -0.18 -10.83 11.11
C ARG A 29 0.01 -10.75 9.59
N PHE A 30 -0.29 -11.82 8.86
CA PHE A 30 -0.14 -11.91 7.41
C PHE A 30 -1.47 -11.92 6.67
N LEU A 31 -2.52 -11.34 7.26
CA LEU A 31 -3.83 -11.21 6.61
C LEU A 31 -3.81 -10.25 5.41
N ILE A 32 -2.85 -9.31 5.39
CA ILE A 32 -2.66 -8.36 4.31
C ILE A 32 -1.51 -8.84 3.43
N PRO A 33 -1.69 -8.93 2.09
CA PRO A 33 -0.60 -9.31 1.19
C PRO A 33 0.61 -8.36 1.30
N THR A 34 1.81 -8.92 1.38
CA THR A 34 3.07 -8.15 1.44
C THR A 34 3.70 -8.02 0.06
N ARG A 35 4.37 -6.90 -0.21
CA ARG A 35 5.14 -6.63 -1.43
C ARG A 35 6.49 -6.01 -1.07
N VAL A 36 7.45 -6.09 -2.00
CA VAL A 36 8.72 -5.38 -1.94
C VAL A 36 8.86 -4.62 -3.25
N SER A 37 9.26 -3.36 -3.17
CA SER A 37 9.46 -2.53 -4.35
C SER A 37 10.64 -2.99 -5.21
N ASP A 38 10.58 -2.65 -6.49
CA ASP A 38 11.68 -2.91 -7.42
C ASP A 38 12.97 -2.22 -6.95
N PRO A 39 14.14 -2.90 -6.96
CA PRO A 39 15.37 -2.38 -6.38
C PRO A 39 15.99 -1.22 -7.17
N SER A 40 15.46 -0.81 -8.33
CA SER A 40 15.98 0.30 -9.13
C SER A 40 16.03 1.63 -8.39
N TRP A 41 15.21 1.83 -7.34
CA TRP A 41 15.29 3.02 -6.48
C TRP A 41 16.65 3.13 -5.77
N THR A 42 17.37 2.02 -5.57
CA THR A 42 18.67 1.99 -4.85
C THR A 42 19.77 2.78 -5.55
N ARG A 43 19.61 3.10 -6.84
CA ARG A 43 20.52 4.03 -7.55
C ARG A 43 20.51 5.43 -6.92
N PHE A 44 19.47 5.77 -6.16
CA PHE A 44 19.33 7.02 -5.43
C PHE A 44 19.67 6.87 -3.94
N LYS A 45 20.30 5.77 -3.50
CA LYS A 45 20.58 5.50 -2.08
C LYS A 45 21.42 6.56 -1.37
N PHE A 46 22.20 7.35 -2.11
CA PHE A 46 23.03 8.45 -1.59
C PHE A 46 22.41 9.83 -1.80
N SER A 47 21.19 9.90 -2.32
CA SER A 47 20.44 11.15 -2.38
C SER A 47 20.01 11.57 -0.97
N SER A 48 20.03 12.89 -0.70
CA SER A 48 19.41 13.46 0.50
C SER A 48 17.89 13.20 0.56
N SER A 49 17.26 12.85 -0.55
CA SER A 49 15.83 12.57 -0.66
C SER A 49 15.51 11.07 -0.78
N ARG A 50 16.41 10.19 -0.32
CA ARG A 50 16.28 8.73 -0.46
C ARG A 50 14.90 8.22 -0.04
N ASP A 51 14.41 8.63 1.12
CA ASP A 51 13.17 8.09 1.68
C ASP A 51 11.94 8.53 0.86
N GLY A 52 11.94 9.78 0.37
CA GLY A 52 10.93 10.26 -0.57
C GLY A 52 10.96 9.51 -1.92
N VAL A 53 12.15 9.18 -2.43
CA VAL A 53 12.27 8.35 -3.65
C VAL A 53 11.70 6.96 -3.44
N ARG A 54 11.87 6.37 -2.25
CA ARG A 54 11.29 5.07 -1.89
C ARG A 54 9.76 5.13 -1.85
N ILE A 55 9.20 6.14 -1.22
CA ILE A 55 7.74 6.37 -1.17
C ILE A 55 7.18 6.53 -2.59
N ALA A 56 7.81 7.38 -3.42
CA ALA A 56 7.40 7.55 -4.81
C ALA A 56 7.47 6.25 -5.61
N ARG A 57 8.49 5.41 -5.34
CA ARG A 57 8.61 4.09 -5.98
C ARG A 57 7.49 3.13 -5.56
N ILE A 58 7.09 3.13 -4.29
CA ILE A 58 5.97 2.32 -3.80
C ILE A 58 4.66 2.71 -4.49
N ILE A 59 4.40 4.01 -4.67
CA ILE A 59 3.23 4.50 -5.39
C ILE A 59 3.28 4.05 -6.87
N TRP A 60 4.44 4.18 -7.51
CA TRP A 60 4.64 3.72 -8.88
C TRP A 60 4.42 2.21 -9.02
N ASP A 61 5.03 1.40 -8.17
CA ASP A 61 4.86 -0.06 -8.21
C ASP A 61 3.41 -0.46 -7.93
N SER A 62 2.72 0.26 -7.04
CA SER A 62 1.27 0.06 -6.79
C SER A 62 0.44 0.33 -8.04
N TYR A 63 0.75 1.38 -8.80
CA TYR A 63 0.09 1.67 -10.07
C TYR A 63 0.38 0.60 -11.12
N GLN A 64 1.63 0.13 -11.21
CA GLN A 64 2.05 -0.91 -12.15
C GLN A 64 1.43 -2.30 -11.87
N LEU A 65 0.83 -2.53 -10.69
CA LEU A 65 0.03 -3.73 -10.45
C LEU A 65 -1.19 -3.82 -11.38
N ASN A 66 -1.60 -2.71 -11.99
CA ASN A 66 -2.69 -2.63 -12.98
C ASN A 66 -3.96 -3.36 -12.50
N LEU A 67 -4.34 -3.12 -11.25
CA LEU A 67 -5.51 -3.74 -10.65
C LEU A 67 -6.79 -3.18 -11.28
N PRO A 68 -7.80 -4.02 -11.51
CA PRO A 68 -9.06 -3.57 -12.11
C PRO A 68 -9.82 -2.63 -11.16
N ASP A 69 -10.51 -1.67 -11.76
CA ASP A 69 -11.45 -0.75 -11.10
C ASP A 69 -10.85 0.01 -9.91
N VAL A 70 -9.62 0.52 -10.07
CA VAL A 70 -9.00 1.41 -9.09
C VAL A 70 -9.32 2.86 -9.41
N LYS A 71 -9.97 3.55 -8.47
CA LYS A 71 -10.29 4.98 -8.57
C LYS A 71 -9.32 5.87 -7.79
N TRP A 72 -8.82 5.35 -6.67
CA TRP A 72 -7.96 6.07 -5.74
C TRP A 72 -6.86 5.14 -5.23
N PHE A 73 -5.64 5.66 -5.17
CA PHE A 73 -4.55 5.05 -4.41
C PHE A 73 -4.40 5.81 -3.10
N VAL A 74 -4.43 5.09 -1.98
CA VAL A 74 -4.25 5.67 -0.65
C VAL A 74 -3.06 4.98 0.01
N MET A 75 -2.12 5.79 0.50
CA MET A 75 -0.92 5.32 1.19
C MET A 75 -0.91 5.91 2.60
N GLY A 76 -0.52 5.11 3.58
CA GLY A 76 -0.19 5.55 4.94
C GLY A 76 1.12 4.91 5.37
N ASP A 77 1.70 5.44 6.44
CA ASP A 77 2.92 4.91 7.06
C ASP A 77 2.59 4.00 8.25
N ASP A 78 3.62 3.52 8.96
CA ASP A 78 3.52 2.64 10.14
C ASP A 78 2.77 3.26 11.35
N ASP A 79 2.67 4.58 11.39
CA ASP A 79 1.97 5.36 12.43
C ASP A 79 0.59 5.88 11.99
N THR A 80 0.11 5.46 10.81
CA THR A 80 -1.14 5.96 10.22
C THR A 80 -2.31 4.99 10.38
N VAL A 81 -3.45 5.47 10.86
CA VAL A 81 -4.71 4.70 10.94
C VAL A 81 -5.80 5.36 10.10
N PHE A 82 -6.39 4.58 9.18
CA PHE A 82 -7.55 5.02 8.40
C PHE A 82 -8.86 4.40 8.91
N PHE A 83 -9.88 5.23 9.06
CA PHE A 83 -11.26 4.77 9.20
C PHE A 83 -11.87 4.60 7.81
N THR A 84 -11.88 3.38 7.30
CA THR A 84 -12.22 3.09 5.90
C THR A 84 -13.58 3.67 5.48
N ASP A 85 -14.60 3.57 6.33
CA ASP A 85 -15.95 4.08 6.03
C ASP A 85 -15.95 5.61 5.87
N ASN A 86 -15.18 6.33 6.70
CA ASN A 86 -15.03 7.79 6.60
C ASN A 86 -14.22 8.17 5.36
N LEU A 87 -13.13 7.46 5.10
CA LEU A 87 -12.26 7.71 3.95
C LEU A 87 -13.04 7.56 2.64
N VAL A 88 -13.77 6.45 2.47
CA VAL A 88 -14.61 6.20 1.29
C VAL A 88 -15.68 7.28 1.14
N LYS A 89 -16.35 7.69 2.23
CA LYS A 89 -17.37 8.75 2.22
C LYS A 89 -16.82 10.11 1.76
N ILE A 90 -15.55 10.41 2.03
CA ILE A 90 -14.92 11.64 1.57
C ILE A 90 -14.50 11.51 0.11
N LEU A 91 -13.79 10.44 -0.26
CA LEU A 91 -13.33 10.21 -1.63
C LEU A 91 -14.50 10.10 -2.62
N SER A 92 -15.66 9.59 -2.19
CA SER A 92 -16.86 9.47 -3.04
C SER A 92 -17.48 10.82 -3.44
N LYS A 93 -17.04 11.93 -2.83
CA LYS A 93 -17.51 13.28 -3.18
C LYS A 93 -16.77 13.88 -4.37
N TYR A 94 -15.66 13.28 -4.78
CA TYR A 94 -14.80 13.77 -5.85
C TYR A 94 -14.93 12.90 -7.10
N ASP A 95 -14.89 13.53 -8.27
CA ASP A 95 -14.78 12.82 -9.54
C ASP A 95 -13.32 12.45 -9.81
N HIS A 96 -13.02 11.16 -9.77
CA HIS A 96 -11.69 10.61 -10.04
C HIS A 96 -11.18 10.83 -11.47
N GLU A 97 -12.04 11.24 -12.42
CA GLU A 97 -11.63 11.56 -13.80
C GLU A 97 -11.32 13.05 -14.00
N GLN A 98 -11.62 13.89 -13.00
CA GLN A 98 -11.33 15.32 -13.06
C GLN A 98 -10.26 15.69 -12.04
N MET A 99 -9.15 16.23 -12.55
CA MET A 99 -8.05 16.79 -11.76
C MET A 99 -8.17 18.31 -11.71
#